data_AF-A0A183GP64-F1
#
_entry.id   AF-A0A183GP64-F1
#
_cell.length_a   1.000
_cell.length_b   1.000
_cell.length_c   1.000
_cell.angle_alpha   90.00
_cell.angle_beta   90.00
_cell.angle_gamma   90.00
#
_symmetry.space_group_name_H-M   'P 1'
#
loop_
_entity.id
_entity.type
_entity.pdbx_description
1 polymer ?
#
loop_
_entity_poly.entity_id
_entity_poly.type
_entity_poly.pdbx_seq_one_letter_code
_entity_poly.pdbx_strand_id
1 'polypeptide(L)'
;MQDILDNEESCQETARVLLGAQDSSVCTYPENVNQLLSLQGYKPRQALFACLTCASDPESNEAGICYGCSLHCHEDHNIVELFTKRRFSWFTVALQFTRLMEKDASNKENSYNHNFSGLFCVCKKTYPCELDETMHQCVACEDWFHLSSAISPLLSLEPLSNVRHVSCIQLCKDCTSRLPFLSRLSVAEPNEGTVCFSSFTGSSEGPILLLDGFRERMCRCDDCLKLYEKAGCEYLVDPEDDIEAFTKENIEKTANEREPDADAIVNEIVQTAGRERAIHVLQGIHALKRNLQNFMREKQEEGVDVITAEHILSFFDKIKRRRTEEASGDDF
;
A
#
# COMPACT_ATOMS: atom_id res chain seq x y z
N MET A 1 -21.15 8.27 -13.10
CA MET A 1 -20.05 8.93 -13.87
C MET A 1 -19.25 9.81 -12.93
N GLN A 2 -19.88 10.68 -12.14
CA GLN A 2 -19.20 11.42 -11.07
C GLN A 2 -18.49 10.47 -10.09
N ASP A 3 -19.17 9.45 -9.59
CA ASP A 3 -18.56 8.46 -8.67
C ASP A 3 -17.32 7.74 -9.26
N ILE A 4 -17.26 7.57 -10.59
CA ILE A 4 -16.11 6.94 -11.26
C ILE A 4 -14.94 7.91 -11.28
N LEU A 5 -15.20 9.19 -11.58
CA LEU A 5 -14.19 10.24 -11.60
C LEU A 5 -13.67 10.51 -10.18
N ASP A 6 -14.55 10.56 -9.20
CA ASP A 6 -14.19 10.75 -7.79
C ASP A 6 -13.36 9.55 -7.27
N ASN A 7 -13.71 8.32 -7.68
CA ASN A 7 -12.92 7.14 -7.35
C ASN A 7 -11.55 7.14 -8.04
N GLU A 8 -11.48 7.57 -9.31
CA GLU A 8 -10.21 7.71 -10.04
C GLU A 8 -9.30 8.75 -9.38
N GLU A 9 -9.83 9.92 -9.03
CA GLU A 9 -9.09 10.97 -8.30
C GLU A 9 -8.58 10.45 -6.95
N SER A 10 -9.42 9.74 -6.19
CA SER A 10 -9.04 9.12 -4.92
C SER A 10 -7.94 8.05 -5.07
N CYS A 11 -8.03 7.20 -6.09
CA CYS A 11 -7.00 6.21 -6.39
C CYS A 11 -5.67 6.87 -6.78
N GLN A 12 -5.71 7.94 -7.58
CA GLN A 12 -4.51 8.68 -7.97
C GLN A 12 -3.84 9.36 -6.78
N GLU A 13 -4.61 9.98 -5.90
CA GLU A 13 -4.08 10.59 -4.69
C GLU A 13 -3.44 9.53 -3.77
N THR A 14 -4.10 8.39 -3.60
CA THR A 14 -3.57 7.26 -2.82
C THR A 14 -2.24 6.76 -3.41
N ALA A 15 -2.18 6.59 -4.74
CA ALA A 15 -0.96 6.19 -5.44
C ALA A 15 0.16 7.22 -5.27
N ARG A 16 -0.13 8.52 -5.36
CA ARG A 16 0.85 9.58 -5.10
C ARG A 16 1.40 9.52 -3.68
N VAL A 17 0.54 9.34 -2.69
CA VAL A 17 0.93 9.29 -1.27
C VAL A 17 1.78 8.07 -0.94
N LEU A 18 1.53 6.90 -1.57
CA LEU A 18 2.20 5.64 -1.25
C LEU A 18 3.41 5.32 -2.15
N LEU A 19 3.31 5.66 -3.43
CA LEU A 19 4.21 5.17 -4.48
C LEU A 19 4.98 6.29 -5.18
N GLY A 20 4.70 7.57 -4.89
CA GLY A 20 5.24 8.69 -5.66
C GLY A 20 6.77 8.80 -5.73
N ALA A 21 7.50 8.36 -4.70
CA ALA A 21 8.97 8.31 -4.74
C ALA A 21 9.53 6.95 -5.17
N GLN A 22 8.68 5.96 -5.44
CA GLN A 22 9.09 4.60 -5.77
C GLN A 22 9.37 4.48 -7.27
N ASP A 23 10.48 3.81 -7.61
CA ASP A 23 10.83 3.54 -9.00
C ASP A 23 10.23 2.19 -9.42
N SER A 24 9.29 2.22 -10.36
CA SER A 24 8.68 1.00 -10.91
C SER A 24 9.68 0.20 -11.75
N SER A 25 10.67 0.85 -12.37
CA SER A 25 11.62 0.22 -13.27
C SER A 25 12.78 -0.49 -12.56
N VAL A 26 12.94 -0.25 -11.26
CA VAL A 26 14.08 -0.75 -10.48
C VAL A 26 13.62 -1.61 -9.31
N CYS A 27 14.21 -2.79 -9.18
CA CYS A 27 14.06 -3.59 -7.97
C CYS A 27 14.78 -2.92 -6.80
N THR A 28 14.14 -2.84 -5.62
CA THR A 28 14.77 -2.22 -4.43
C THR A 28 15.91 -3.06 -3.82
N TYR A 29 16.20 -4.23 -4.38
CA TYR A 29 17.33 -5.07 -4.01
C TYR A 29 18.65 -4.54 -4.59
N PRO A 30 19.72 -4.40 -3.80
CA PRO A 30 20.98 -3.82 -4.28
C PRO A 30 21.69 -4.76 -5.27
N GLU A 31 22.20 -4.18 -6.36
CA GLU A 31 22.87 -4.91 -7.46
C GLU A 31 24.24 -5.51 -7.08
N ASN A 32 24.86 -5.11 -5.97
CA ASN A 32 26.22 -5.49 -5.59
C ASN A 32 26.30 -6.11 -4.19
N VAL A 33 26.32 -7.44 -4.11
CA VAL A 33 26.48 -8.24 -2.88
C VAL A 33 27.92 -8.36 -2.36
N ASN A 34 28.91 -7.69 -2.99
CA ASN A 34 30.34 -7.87 -2.68
C ASN A 34 30.94 -6.87 -1.68
N GLN A 35 30.12 -6.18 -0.88
CA GLN A 35 30.63 -5.40 0.26
C GLN A 35 29.92 -5.81 1.55
N LEU A 36 30.73 -6.33 2.49
CA LEU A 36 30.39 -6.76 3.84
C LEU A 36 29.89 -5.59 4.73
N LEU A 37 28.74 -5.01 4.39
CA LEU A 37 27.96 -4.13 5.27
C LEU A 37 26.51 -4.61 5.23
N SER A 38 26.11 -5.30 6.29
CA SER A 38 24.86 -6.04 6.47
C SER A 38 23.55 -5.23 6.40
N LEU A 39 23.58 -4.00 5.88
CA LEU A 39 22.45 -3.06 5.84
C LEU A 39 22.15 -2.49 4.44
N GLN A 40 22.93 -2.80 3.41
CA GLN A 40 22.84 -2.13 2.10
C GLN A 40 21.59 -2.47 1.26
N GLY A 41 20.75 -3.42 1.71
CA GLY A 41 19.49 -3.78 1.04
C GLY A 41 18.22 -3.49 1.84
N TYR A 42 18.34 -2.94 3.05
CA TYR A 42 17.19 -2.58 3.88
C TYR A 42 16.79 -1.14 3.61
N LYS A 43 15.54 -0.93 3.18
CA LYS A 43 14.99 0.42 3.11
C LYS A 43 14.45 0.81 4.49
N PRO A 44 14.74 2.03 4.99
CA PRO A 44 14.14 2.53 6.24
C PRO A 44 12.64 2.32 6.24
N ARG A 45 11.98 2.74 5.14
CA ARG A 45 10.57 2.49 4.83
C ARG A 45 10.37 2.39 3.32
N GLN A 46 9.52 1.47 2.85
CA GLN A 46 9.14 1.34 1.43
C GLN A 46 7.74 0.77 1.29
N ALA A 47 7.10 1.01 0.15
CA ALA A 47 5.89 0.30 -0.24
C ALA A 47 6.20 -1.18 -0.48
N LEU A 48 5.37 -2.06 0.08
CA LEU A 48 5.58 -3.50 0.06
C LEU A 48 4.28 -4.22 -0.28
N PHE A 49 4.42 -5.35 -0.96
CA PHE A 49 3.32 -6.22 -1.38
C PHE A 49 3.62 -7.65 -0.90
N ALA A 50 2.63 -8.49 -0.69
CA ALA A 50 2.80 -9.92 -0.47
C ALA A 50 2.34 -10.68 -1.71
N CYS A 51 3.18 -11.57 -2.22
CA CYS A 51 2.79 -12.48 -3.30
C CYS A 51 2.26 -13.78 -2.68
N LEU A 52 0.94 -13.97 -2.75
CA LEU A 52 0.28 -15.19 -2.25
C LEU A 52 0.56 -16.40 -3.14
N THR A 53 0.81 -16.18 -4.44
CA THR A 53 1.19 -17.24 -5.38
C THR A 53 2.58 -17.81 -5.07
N CYS A 54 3.52 -16.98 -4.63
CA CYS A 54 4.89 -17.39 -4.30
C CYS A 54 5.08 -17.82 -2.84
N ALA A 55 4.00 -17.87 -2.06
CA ALA A 55 4.04 -18.34 -0.68
C ALA A 55 4.50 -19.80 -0.65
N SER A 56 5.62 -20.07 0.01
CA SER A 56 6.08 -21.45 0.24
C SER A 56 5.16 -22.20 1.20
N ASP A 57 4.59 -21.47 2.15
CA ASP A 57 3.56 -21.91 3.09
C ASP A 57 2.45 -20.84 3.13
N PRO A 58 1.19 -21.17 2.80
CA PRO A 58 0.07 -20.23 2.89
C PRO A 58 -0.20 -19.68 4.30
N GLU A 59 0.12 -20.42 5.36
CA GLU A 59 -0.10 -19.95 6.73
C GLU A 59 1.04 -19.04 7.20
N SER A 60 2.26 -19.28 6.71
CA SER A 60 3.47 -18.54 7.06
C SER A 60 4.13 -17.95 5.80
N ASN A 61 3.45 -17.01 5.14
CA ASN A 61 3.96 -16.43 3.91
C ASN A 61 5.11 -15.45 4.17
N GLU A 62 6.27 -15.71 3.56
CA GLU A 62 7.46 -14.86 3.62
C GLU A 62 7.77 -14.15 2.27
N ALA A 63 6.89 -14.30 1.26
CA ALA A 63 7.05 -13.75 -0.08
C ALA A 63 6.59 -12.28 -0.17
N GLY A 64 7.33 -11.36 0.45
CA GLY A 64 7.02 -9.92 0.42
C GLY A 64 7.82 -9.15 -0.64
N ILE A 65 7.19 -8.62 -1.69
CA ILE A 65 7.76 -8.03 -2.92
C ILE A 65 7.74 -6.49 -2.94
N CYS A 66 8.73 -5.86 -3.60
CA CYS A 66 8.78 -4.40 -3.80
C CYS A 66 7.90 -3.93 -4.96
N TYR A 67 7.69 -2.61 -5.06
CA TYR A 67 6.84 -1.99 -6.10
C TYR A 67 7.26 -2.35 -7.54
N GLY A 68 8.54 -2.26 -7.90
CA GLY A 68 8.96 -2.65 -9.25
C GLY A 68 8.73 -4.14 -9.56
N CYS A 69 8.90 -5.01 -8.56
CA CYS A 69 8.64 -6.44 -8.73
C CYS A 69 7.14 -6.76 -8.89
N SER A 70 6.25 -6.00 -8.24
CA SER A 70 4.80 -6.23 -8.36
C SER A 70 4.30 -5.94 -9.78
N LEU A 71 4.94 -4.99 -10.49
CA LEU A 71 4.56 -4.62 -11.84
C LEU A 71 5.21 -5.44 -12.94
N HIS A 72 6.37 -6.06 -12.69
CA HIS A 72 7.19 -6.64 -13.76
C HIS A 72 7.51 -8.12 -13.59
N CYS A 73 7.64 -8.61 -12.36
CA CYS A 73 7.96 -10.00 -12.08
C CYS A 73 6.74 -10.80 -11.61
N HIS A 74 5.73 -10.10 -11.09
CA HIS A 74 4.56 -10.68 -10.44
C HIS A 74 3.24 -10.12 -10.98
N GLU A 75 3.23 -9.61 -12.23
CA GLU A 75 2.04 -9.03 -12.88
C GLU A 75 0.85 -9.99 -12.90
N ASP A 76 1.11 -11.29 -13.17
CA ASP A 76 0.08 -12.33 -13.24
C ASP A 76 -0.13 -13.11 -11.92
N HIS A 77 0.51 -12.69 -10.82
CA HIS A 77 0.40 -13.37 -9.53
C HIS A 77 -0.69 -12.75 -8.67
N ASN A 78 -1.23 -13.55 -7.74
CA ASN A 78 -2.11 -13.03 -6.70
C ASN A 78 -1.27 -12.27 -5.66
N ILE A 79 -1.32 -10.94 -5.71
CA ILE A 79 -0.57 -10.04 -4.83
C ILE A 79 -1.52 -9.24 -3.93
N VAL A 80 -1.08 -8.97 -2.71
CA VAL A 80 -1.79 -8.16 -1.72
C VAL A 80 -0.91 -6.97 -1.35
N GLU A 81 -1.42 -5.75 -1.48
CA GLU A 81 -0.71 -4.55 -1.03
C GLU A 81 -0.64 -4.50 0.50
N LEU A 82 0.57 -4.30 1.04
CA LEU A 82 0.82 -4.20 2.48
C LEU A 82 1.11 -2.75 2.92
N PHE A 83 0.91 -1.79 2.02
CA PHE A 83 1.26 -0.39 2.17
C PHE A 83 2.75 -0.25 2.51
N THR A 84 3.10 0.63 3.45
CA THR A 84 4.50 0.82 3.85
C THR A 84 4.90 -0.13 4.97
N LYS A 85 6.13 -0.66 4.87
CA LYS A 85 6.77 -1.46 5.92
C LYS A 85 8.17 -0.92 6.18
N ARG A 86 8.58 -0.93 7.46
CA ARG A 86 9.93 -0.53 7.87
C ARG A 86 10.93 -1.64 7.71
N ARG A 87 12.19 -1.26 7.49
CA ARG A 87 13.37 -2.15 7.52
C ARG A 87 13.06 -3.52 6.91
N PHE A 88 12.52 -3.49 5.70
CA PHE A 88 12.29 -4.70 4.94
C PHE A 88 13.32 -4.77 3.81
N SER A 89 13.94 -5.94 3.63
CA SER A 89 14.80 -6.21 2.50
C SER A 89 14.24 -7.36 1.67
N TRP A 90 14.11 -7.12 0.37
CA TRP A 90 13.70 -8.13 -0.58
C TRP A 90 14.67 -9.31 -0.56
N PHE A 91 14.12 -10.52 -0.42
CA PHE A 91 14.95 -11.72 -0.38
C PHE A 91 14.61 -12.76 -1.44
N THR A 92 13.37 -12.82 -1.92
CA THR A 92 12.97 -13.78 -2.95
C THR A 92 13.41 -13.32 -4.36
N VAL A 93 13.37 -14.22 -5.33
CA VAL A 93 13.92 -14.04 -6.67
C VAL A 93 13.47 -12.73 -7.35
N ALA A 94 14.36 -11.75 -7.43
CA ALA A 94 14.27 -10.73 -8.47
C ALA A 94 14.92 -11.30 -9.72
N LEU A 95 14.14 -11.46 -10.79
CA LEU A 95 14.71 -11.29 -12.11
C LEU A 95 15.16 -9.82 -12.15
N GLN A 96 16.46 -9.55 -12.05
CA GLN A 96 16.96 -8.52 -12.96
C GLN A 96 16.47 -8.97 -14.33
N PHE A 97 15.91 -8.07 -15.14
CA PHE A 97 15.30 -8.36 -16.46
C PHE A 97 16.14 -9.21 -17.45
N THR A 98 17.31 -9.72 -17.03
CA THR A 98 18.19 -10.65 -17.76
C THR A 98 18.86 -11.75 -16.91
N ARG A 99 18.73 -11.84 -15.57
CA ARG A 99 19.45 -12.84 -14.74
C ARG A 99 18.68 -13.32 -13.49
N LEU A 100 18.50 -14.64 -13.39
CA LEU A 100 18.13 -15.34 -12.15
C LEU A 100 19.38 -15.45 -11.26
N MET A 101 19.31 -14.91 -10.04
CA MET A 101 20.31 -15.16 -9.01
C MET A 101 19.78 -16.22 -8.05
N GLU A 102 20.55 -17.28 -7.81
CA GLU A 102 20.26 -18.26 -6.76
C GLU A 102 20.45 -17.62 -5.38
N LYS A 103 19.50 -17.83 -4.47
CA LYS A 103 19.50 -17.22 -3.14
C LYS A 103 18.79 -18.10 -2.12
N ASP A 104 19.12 -17.95 -0.84
CA ASP A 104 18.55 -18.76 0.25
C ASP A 104 17.01 -18.62 0.32
N ALA A 105 16.35 -19.55 1.01
CA ALA A 105 14.89 -19.64 1.03
C ALA A 105 14.18 -18.58 1.88
N SER A 106 14.85 -17.94 2.86
CA SER A 106 14.20 -17.02 3.80
C SER A 106 15.15 -15.96 4.39
N ASN A 107 14.59 -14.80 4.78
CA ASN A 107 15.30 -13.71 5.43
C ASN A 107 14.83 -13.54 6.88
N LYS A 108 15.64 -14.01 7.83
CA LYS A 108 15.30 -14.02 9.26
C LYS A 108 15.30 -12.63 9.91
N GLU A 109 15.91 -11.65 9.28
CA GLU A 109 15.97 -10.27 9.77
C GLU A 109 14.72 -9.46 9.35
N ASN A 110 13.94 -9.96 8.38
CA ASN A 110 12.66 -9.37 8.05
C ASN A 110 11.61 -9.72 9.11
N SER A 111 10.71 -8.78 9.39
CA SER A 111 9.55 -9.01 10.25
C SER A 111 8.32 -9.35 9.40
N TYR A 112 7.88 -10.60 9.50
CA TYR A 112 6.66 -11.09 8.85
C TYR A 112 5.52 -11.19 9.87
N ASN A 113 4.39 -10.59 9.55
CA ASN A 113 3.14 -10.76 10.29
C ASN A 113 2.11 -11.45 9.38
N HIS A 114 0.91 -11.72 9.89
CA HIS A 114 -0.15 -12.39 9.13
C HIS A 114 -0.68 -11.59 7.92
N ASN A 115 -0.32 -10.30 7.77
CA ASN A 115 -0.67 -9.54 6.56
C ASN A 115 0.00 -10.13 5.32
N PHE A 116 1.17 -10.76 5.47
CA PHE A 116 1.83 -11.43 4.35
C PHE A 116 1.01 -12.64 3.85
N SER A 117 0.20 -13.25 4.70
CA SER A 117 -0.75 -14.30 4.31
C SER A 117 -2.09 -13.73 3.81
N GLY A 118 -2.17 -12.41 3.58
CA GLY A 118 -3.39 -11.72 3.16
C GLY A 118 -4.42 -11.53 4.26
N LEU A 119 -4.05 -11.72 5.54
CA LEU A 119 -4.96 -11.63 6.68
C LEU A 119 -4.70 -10.34 7.47
N PHE A 120 -5.78 -9.70 7.89
CA PHE A 120 -5.74 -8.42 8.57
C PHE A 120 -6.61 -8.41 9.83
N CYS A 121 -6.24 -7.54 10.78
CA CYS A 121 -6.86 -7.37 12.08
C CYS A 121 -6.88 -8.65 12.93
N VAL A 122 -7.39 -8.54 14.15
CA VAL A 122 -7.63 -9.69 15.04
C VAL A 122 -8.66 -10.67 14.47
N CYS A 123 -9.51 -10.22 13.55
CA CYS A 123 -10.54 -11.07 12.93
C CYS A 123 -10.01 -11.98 11.82
N LYS A 124 -8.75 -11.82 11.37
CA LYS A 124 -8.10 -12.66 10.35
C LYS A 124 -8.92 -12.74 9.05
N LYS A 125 -9.43 -11.60 8.59
CA LYS A 125 -10.13 -11.49 7.31
C LYS A 125 -9.20 -10.94 6.23
N THR A 126 -9.50 -11.25 4.98
CA THR A 126 -8.83 -10.66 3.82
C THR A 126 -9.26 -9.21 3.63
N TYR A 127 -8.36 -8.40 3.06
CA TYR A 127 -8.67 -7.05 2.60
C TYR A 127 -8.61 -7.03 1.06
N PRO A 128 -9.57 -6.38 0.36
CA PRO A 128 -10.74 -5.69 0.93
C PRO A 128 -11.79 -6.67 1.49
N CYS A 129 -12.39 -6.32 2.63
CA CYS A 129 -13.50 -7.07 3.21
C CYS A 129 -14.83 -6.58 2.59
N GLU A 130 -15.90 -7.38 2.63
CA GLU A 130 -17.24 -6.96 2.18
C GLU A 130 -17.78 -5.73 2.93
N LEU A 131 -17.19 -5.41 4.08
CA LEU A 131 -17.44 -4.19 4.83
C LEU A 131 -16.40 -3.15 4.43
N ASP A 132 -16.87 -2.02 3.87
CA ASP A 132 -16.05 -0.83 3.61
C ASP A 132 -15.72 -0.12 4.93
N GLU A 133 -14.90 -0.77 5.75
CA GLU A 133 -14.44 -0.26 7.05
C GLU A 133 -13.03 0.32 6.94
N THR A 134 -12.85 1.54 7.45
CA THR A 134 -11.52 2.16 7.60
C THR A 134 -10.63 1.32 8.52
N MET A 135 -9.37 1.13 8.12
CA MET A 135 -8.36 0.42 8.90
C MET A 135 -7.22 1.34 9.31
N HIS A 136 -6.62 1.07 10.47
CA HIS A 136 -5.46 1.79 10.99
C HIS A 136 -4.29 0.84 11.20
N GLN A 137 -3.10 1.25 10.74
CA GLN A 137 -1.86 0.53 10.98
C GLN A 137 -1.33 0.82 12.40
N CYS A 138 -0.96 -0.22 13.13
CA CYS A 138 -0.27 -0.09 14.40
C CYS A 138 1.16 0.39 14.17
N VAL A 139 1.56 1.50 14.79
CA VAL A 139 2.90 2.08 14.63
C VAL A 139 4.03 1.13 15.03
N ALA A 140 3.78 0.20 15.96
CA ALA A 140 4.82 -0.67 16.52
C ALA A 140 4.91 -2.07 15.89
N CYS A 141 3.83 -2.65 15.37
CA CYS A 141 3.87 -3.98 14.72
C CYS A 141 3.54 -3.94 13.22
N GLU A 142 3.15 -2.78 12.69
CA GLU A 142 2.75 -2.58 11.28
C GLU A 142 1.60 -3.48 10.81
N ASP A 143 0.87 -4.09 11.73
CA ASP A 143 -0.37 -4.79 11.46
C ASP A 143 -1.53 -3.79 11.35
N TRP A 144 -2.55 -4.14 10.56
CA TRP A 144 -3.71 -3.30 10.29
C TRP A 144 -4.93 -3.77 11.06
N PHE A 145 -5.66 -2.83 11.65
CA PHE A 145 -6.84 -3.12 12.46
C PHE A 145 -8.04 -2.32 11.98
N HIS A 146 -9.20 -2.97 11.91
CA HIS A 146 -10.47 -2.28 11.68
C HIS A 146 -10.69 -1.21 12.76
N LEU A 147 -11.15 -0.03 12.35
CA LEU A 147 -11.47 1.10 13.23
C LEU A 147 -12.42 0.67 14.36
N SER A 148 -13.44 -0.12 14.03
CA SER A 148 -14.42 -0.70 14.96
C SER A 148 -13.78 -1.56 16.05
N SER A 149 -12.78 -2.35 15.69
CA SER A 149 -12.07 -3.27 16.59
C SER A 149 -11.00 -2.55 17.43
N ALA A 150 -10.54 -1.38 16.99
CA ALA A 150 -9.42 -0.68 17.59
C ALA A 150 -9.80 0.57 18.40
N ILE A 151 -10.94 1.23 18.11
CA ILE A 151 -11.25 2.57 18.67
C ILE A 151 -12.67 2.68 19.23
N SER A 152 -13.51 1.64 19.19
CA SER A 152 -14.88 1.68 19.73
C SER A 152 -15.00 2.27 21.17
N PRO A 153 -14.07 2.00 22.11
CA PRO A 153 -14.10 2.64 23.44
C PRO A 153 -13.64 4.11 23.46
N LEU A 154 -12.78 4.55 22.53
CA LEU A 154 -12.14 5.87 22.54
C LEU A 154 -12.93 6.92 21.73
N LEU A 155 -13.69 6.50 20.72
CA LEU A 155 -14.63 7.37 19.97
C LEU A 155 -15.87 7.76 20.78
N SER A 156 -16.07 7.17 21.97
CA SER A 156 -17.10 7.58 22.94
C SER A 156 -16.75 8.90 23.66
N LEU A 157 -15.55 9.47 23.41
CA LEU A 157 -15.17 10.78 23.91
C LEU A 157 -15.75 11.87 23.00
N GLU A 158 -16.97 12.33 23.29
CA GLU A 158 -17.48 13.61 22.80
C GLU A 158 -16.64 14.74 23.42
N PRO A 159 -15.55 15.20 22.76
CA PRO A 159 -15.53 16.58 22.25
C PRO A 159 -14.62 16.81 21.01
N LEU A 160 -14.33 15.83 20.16
CA LEU A 160 -13.50 16.08 18.96
C LEU A 160 -14.24 16.81 17.83
N SER A 161 -15.56 17.03 17.96
CA SER A 161 -16.38 17.76 16.96
C SER A 161 -15.98 19.23 16.78
N ASN A 162 -15.19 19.81 17.70
CA ASN A 162 -14.73 21.21 17.62
C ASN A 162 -13.23 21.35 17.34
N VAL A 163 -12.49 20.25 17.18
CA VAL A 163 -11.07 20.27 16.85
C VAL A 163 -10.90 19.73 15.44
N ARG A 164 -10.39 20.58 14.55
CA ARG A 164 -9.99 20.21 13.18
C ARG A 164 -9.25 18.88 13.21
N HIS A 165 -9.68 17.90 12.40
CA HIS A 165 -8.96 16.68 12.00
C HIS A 165 -7.69 16.40 12.83
N VAL A 166 -7.83 15.85 14.03
CA VAL A 166 -6.66 15.40 14.79
C VAL A 166 -6.22 14.08 14.17
N SER A 167 -5.17 14.14 13.34
CA SER A 167 -4.41 12.96 12.93
C SER A 167 -3.94 12.25 14.19
N CYS A 168 -4.29 10.97 14.30
CA CYS A 168 -3.90 10.15 15.44
C CYS A 168 -3.27 8.86 14.95
N ILE A 169 -2.27 8.42 15.70
CA ILE A 169 -1.48 7.22 15.40
C ILE A 169 -1.87 6.14 16.41
N GLN A 170 -2.12 4.94 15.93
CA GLN A 170 -2.62 3.86 16.77
C GLN A 170 -1.48 2.95 17.28
N LEU A 171 -1.58 2.56 18.54
CA LEU A 171 -0.87 1.41 19.11
C LEU A 171 -1.88 0.30 19.44
N CYS A 172 -1.71 -0.90 18.89
CA CYS A 172 -2.63 -2.01 19.15
C CYS A 172 -2.49 -2.54 20.59
N LYS A 173 -3.50 -3.26 21.07
CA LYS A 173 -3.54 -3.84 22.43
C LYS A 173 -2.27 -4.61 22.81
N ASP A 174 -1.76 -5.45 21.91
CA ASP A 174 -0.58 -6.28 22.19
C ASP A 174 0.69 -5.40 22.28
N CYS A 175 0.80 -4.39 21.41
CA CYS A 175 1.90 -3.45 21.46
C CYS A 175 1.81 -2.48 22.65
N THR A 176 0.61 -2.12 23.11
CA THR A 176 0.43 -1.36 24.35
C THR A 176 0.93 -2.15 25.56
N SER A 177 0.61 -3.44 25.61
CA SER A 177 1.10 -4.33 26.67
C SER A 177 2.62 -4.48 26.63
N ARG A 178 3.20 -4.54 25.43
CA ARG A 178 4.66 -4.64 25.21
C ARG A 178 5.41 -3.33 25.48
N LEU A 179 4.80 -2.19 25.14
CA LEU A 179 5.38 -0.85 25.22
C LEU A 179 4.54 0.08 26.13
N PRO A 180 4.32 -0.30 27.41
CA PRO A 180 3.36 0.39 28.26
C PRO A 180 3.73 1.85 28.56
N PHE A 181 5.01 2.22 28.43
CA PHE A 181 5.47 3.58 28.65
C PHE A 181 4.94 4.59 27.62
N LEU A 182 4.54 4.14 26.42
CA LEU A 182 3.93 4.98 25.39
C LEU A 182 2.55 5.52 25.79
N SER A 183 1.90 4.94 26.80
CA SER A 183 0.64 5.45 27.36
C SER A 183 0.73 6.90 27.84
N ARG A 184 1.91 7.36 28.29
CA ARG A 184 2.15 8.77 28.68
C ARG A 184 2.10 9.76 27.51
N LEU A 185 2.10 9.26 26.27
CA LEU A 185 1.96 10.07 25.05
C LEU A 185 0.55 9.99 24.45
N SER A 186 -0.38 9.31 25.12
CA SER A 186 -1.74 9.18 24.63
C SER A 186 -2.45 10.54 24.53
N VAL A 187 -3.41 10.67 23.61
CA VAL A 187 -4.30 11.83 23.49
C VAL A 187 -4.97 12.20 24.82
N ALA A 188 -5.17 11.23 25.73
CA ALA A 188 -5.71 11.45 27.07
C ALA A 188 -4.78 12.26 28.01
N GLU A 189 -3.49 12.41 27.68
CA GLU A 189 -2.46 13.08 28.48
C GLU A 189 -1.88 14.31 27.70
N PRO A 190 -2.65 15.41 27.57
CA PRO A 190 -2.24 16.58 26.79
C PRO A 190 -1.14 17.37 27.51
N ASN A 191 0.10 17.03 27.22
CA ASN A 191 1.30 17.77 27.67
C ASN A 191 2.18 18.08 26.46
N GLU A 192 2.48 19.35 26.20
CA GLU A 192 3.27 19.76 25.02
C GLU A 192 4.78 19.46 25.13
N GLY A 193 5.26 19.02 26.31
CA GLY A 193 6.68 18.79 26.57
C GLY A 193 7.17 17.38 26.21
N THR A 194 8.50 17.26 26.07
CA THR A 194 9.20 15.97 25.99
C THR A 194 8.98 15.16 27.28
N VAL A 195 8.60 13.89 27.12
CA VAL A 195 8.31 12.95 28.21
C VAL A 195 9.46 11.96 28.36
N CYS A 196 10.06 11.94 29.55
CA CYS A 196 11.07 10.94 29.91
C CYS A 196 10.41 9.66 30.45
N PHE A 197 10.91 8.51 30.00
CA PHE A 197 10.40 7.19 30.35
C PHE A 197 11.37 6.38 31.23
N SER A 198 12.53 6.92 31.56
CA SER A 198 13.56 6.20 32.35
C SER A 198 13.06 5.76 33.73
N SER A 199 12.12 6.51 34.31
CA SER A 199 11.46 6.21 35.58
C SER A 199 10.07 5.60 35.42
N PHE A 200 9.69 5.17 34.20
CA PHE A 200 8.37 4.60 33.99
C PHE A 200 8.24 3.27 34.76
N THR A 201 7.19 3.20 35.57
CA THR A 201 6.76 1.98 36.26
C THR A 201 5.26 1.85 36.08
N GLY A 202 4.81 0.79 35.42
CA GLY A 202 3.39 0.55 35.21
C GLY A 202 3.11 -0.43 34.07
N SER A 203 1.83 -0.73 33.90
CA SER A 203 1.27 -1.44 32.76
C SER A 203 0.22 -0.56 32.09
N SER A 204 -0.06 -0.82 30.83
CA SER A 204 -1.14 -0.18 30.09
C SER A 204 -1.92 -1.25 29.36
N GLU A 205 -3.24 -1.07 29.27
CA GLU A 205 -4.13 -2.01 28.61
C GLU A 205 -4.91 -1.33 27.49
N GLY A 206 -5.33 -2.15 26.53
CA GLY A 206 -6.14 -1.70 25.39
C GLY A 206 -5.33 -1.05 24.27
N PRO A 207 -5.97 -0.85 23.11
CA PRO A 207 -5.41 0.01 22.08
C PRO A 207 -5.37 1.46 22.60
N ILE A 208 -4.30 2.19 22.27
CA ILE A 208 -4.18 3.61 22.60
C ILE A 208 -3.96 4.43 21.34
N LEU A 209 -4.47 5.66 21.36
CA LEU A 209 -4.17 6.67 20.35
C LEU A 209 -3.08 7.60 20.85
N LEU A 210 -2.09 7.81 20.00
CA LEU A 210 -1.03 8.79 20.12
C LEU A 210 -1.39 10.00 19.25
N LEU A 211 -1.02 11.19 19.70
CA LEU A 211 -1.14 12.40 18.88
C LEU A 211 -0.14 12.37 17.73
N ASP A 212 -0.49 13.02 16.64
CA ASP A 212 0.47 13.43 15.61
C ASP A 212 1.70 14.10 16.25
N GLY A 213 2.89 13.81 15.72
CA GLY A 213 4.12 14.32 16.32
C GLY A 213 4.43 13.80 17.74
N PHE A 214 3.98 12.59 18.09
CA PHE A 214 4.38 11.98 19.37
C PHE A 214 5.89 11.73 19.44
N ARG A 215 6.56 11.59 18.30
CA ARG A 215 8.00 11.30 18.19
C ARG A 215 8.85 12.45 18.72
N GLU A 216 8.42 13.70 18.55
CA GLU A 216 9.07 14.90 19.11
C GLU A 216 9.00 14.91 20.64
N ARG A 217 7.92 14.34 21.19
CA ARG A 217 7.72 14.23 22.63
C ARG A 217 8.51 13.08 23.26
N MET A 218 9.07 12.16 22.48
CA MET A 218 9.88 11.07 23.02
C MET A 218 11.26 11.57 23.48
N CYS A 219 11.61 11.32 24.74
CA CYS A 219 12.91 11.70 25.29
C CYS A 219 14.07 10.92 24.65
N ARG A 220 15.19 11.61 24.41
CA ARG A 220 16.42 11.04 23.82
C ARG A 220 17.60 10.97 24.80
N CYS A 221 17.34 10.90 26.11
CA CYS A 221 18.42 10.67 27.09
C CYS A 221 18.93 9.22 27.01
N ASP A 222 20.16 8.98 27.49
CA ASP A 222 20.82 7.67 27.43
C ASP A 222 19.97 6.52 28.03
N ASP A 223 19.24 6.80 29.11
CA ASP A 223 18.38 5.81 29.76
C ASP A 223 17.16 5.45 28.91
N CYS A 224 16.56 6.43 28.22
CA CYS A 224 15.44 6.19 27.31
C CYS A 224 15.89 5.47 26.05
N LEU A 225 17.06 5.83 25.48
CA LEU A 225 17.59 5.13 24.30
C LEU A 225 17.86 3.65 24.59
N LYS A 226 18.47 3.34 25.74
CA LYS A 226 18.66 1.94 26.20
C LYS A 226 17.33 1.23 26.44
N LEU A 227 16.31 1.93 26.95
CA LEU A 227 14.98 1.37 27.13
C LEU A 227 14.36 0.99 25.78
N TYR A 228 14.46 1.85 24.76
CA TYR A 228 13.90 1.61 23.44
C TYR A 228 14.57 0.44 22.73
N GLU A 229 15.91 0.38 22.75
CA GLU A 229 16.69 -0.73 22.20
C GLU A 229 16.32 -2.05 22.90
N LYS A 230 16.26 -2.06 24.23
CA LYS A 230 15.85 -3.25 25.00
C LYS A 230 14.42 -3.69 24.69
N ALA A 231 13.53 -2.75 24.37
CA ALA A 231 12.15 -3.03 24.01
C ALA A 231 11.96 -3.37 22.51
N GLY A 232 13.01 -3.24 21.69
CA GLY A 232 12.95 -3.40 20.24
C GLY A 232 12.03 -2.38 19.58
N CYS A 233 12.14 -1.11 19.98
CA CYS A 233 11.34 -0.01 19.45
C CYS A 233 12.14 1.27 19.22
N GLU A 234 13.45 1.16 19.03
CA GLU A 234 14.36 2.27 18.71
C GLU A 234 13.95 3.03 17.44
N TYR A 235 13.27 2.36 16.50
CA TYR A 235 12.70 2.98 15.30
C TYR A 235 11.66 4.08 15.58
N LEU A 236 11.06 4.11 16.78
CA LEU A 236 10.08 5.15 17.14
C LEU A 236 10.73 6.54 17.25
N VAL A 237 12.03 6.62 17.52
CA VAL A 237 12.77 7.90 17.59
C VAL A 237 13.67 8.14 16.38
N ASP A 238 13.68 7.22 15.42
CA ASP A 238 14.41 7.32 14.16
C ASP A 238 13.64 8.21 13.17
N PRO A 239 14.21 9.34 12.72
CA PRO A 239 13.56 10.21 11.73
C PRO A 239 13.44 9.57 10.35
N GLU A 240 14.22 8.52 10.03
CA GLU A 240 14.14 7.84 8.73
C GLU A 240 12.99 6.81 8.64
N ASP A 241 12.38 6.43 9.78
CA ASP A 241 11.23 5.51 9.85
C ASP A 241 9.88 6.25 10.01
N ASP A 242 9.84 7.53 9.66
CA ASP A 242 8.64 8.33 9.79
C ASP A 242 7.72 8.19 8.55
N ILE A 243 6.46 7.81 8.79
CA ILE A 243 5.45 7.67 7.74
C ILE A 243 5.12 9.05 7.16
N GLU A 244 5.07 10.08 8.00
CA GLU A 244 4.78 11.45 7.54
C GLU A 244 5.89 11.97 6.61
N ALA A 245 7.15 11.72 6.96
CA ALA A 245 8.28 12.03 6.09
C ALA A 245 8.20 11.26 4.77
N PHE A 246 7.87 9.97 4.81
CA PHE A 246 7.73 9.13 3.62
C PHE A 246 6.62 9.61 2.68
N THR A 247 5.43 9.89 3.21
CA THR A 247 4.29 10.36 2.40
C THR A 247 4.57 11.75 1.84
N LYS A 248 5.16 12.64 2.64
CA LYS A 248 5.58 13.96 2.19
C LYS A 248 6.59 13.88 1.04
N GLU A 249 7.62 13.04 1.14
CA GLU A 249 8.59 12.85 0.06
C GLU A 249 7.92 12.38 -1.24
N ASN A 250 6.98 11.41 -1.13
CA ASN A 250 6.25 10.90 -2.29
C ASN A 250 5.40 11.99 -2.97
N ILE A 251 4.69 12.80 -2.17
CA ILE A 251 3.89 13.92 -2.68
C ILE A 251 4.80 14.98 -3.33
N GLU A 252 5.90 15.35 -2.68
CA GLU A 252 6.82 16.38 -3.18
C GLU A 252 7.49 15.98 -4.50
N LYS A 253 7.87 14.71 -4.65
CA LYS A 253 8.46 14.18 -5.90
C LYS A 253 7.47 14.17 -7.05
N THR A 254 6.19 13.95 -6.77
CA THR A 254 5.12 13.89 -7.79
C THR A 254 4.32 15.18 -7.93
N ALA A 255 4.64 16.23 -7.14
CA ALA A 255 3.86 17.48 -7.10
C ALA A 255 3.77 18.21 -8.45
N ASN A 256 4.75 18.02 -9.32
CA ASN A 256 4.78 18.60 -10.67
C ASN A 256 4.41 17.60 -11.77
N GLU A 257 4.17 16.33 -11.42
CA GLU A 257 3.70 15.34 -12.37
C GLU A 257 2.26 15.64 -12.72
N ARG A 258 2.06 16.00 -13.99
CA ARG A 258 0.74 16.15 -14.57
C ARG A 258 0.41 14.84 -15.24
N GLU A 259 -0.88 14.51 -15.26
CA GLU A 259 -1.34 13.46 -16.15
C GLU A 259 -0.82 13.74 -17.56
N PRO A 260 -0.25 12.73 -18.23
CA PRO A 260 0.15 12.87 -19.61
C PRO A 260 -1.10 13.26 -20.40
N ASP A 261 -1.02 14.37 -21.12
CA ASP A 261 -2.09 14.75 -22.02
C ASP A 261 -2.24 13.71 -23.15
N ALA A 262 -3.33 13.81 -23.91
CA ALA A 262 -3.60 12.88 -24.99
C ALA A 262 -2.44 12.79 -26.00
N ASP A 263 -1.72 13.89 -26.24
CA ASP A 263 -0.60 13.91 -27.17
C ASP A 263 0.63 13.21 -26.59
N ALA A 264 0.90 13.35 -25.29
CA ALA A 264 1.95 12.62 -24.58
C ALA A 264 1.72 11.10 -24.63
N ILE A 265 0.50 10.65 -24.35
CA ILE A 265 0.12 9.23 -24.43
C ILE A 265 0.30 8.71 -25.87
N VAL A 266 -0.18 9.46 -26.86
CA VAL A 266 -0.03 9.10 -28.28
C VAL A 266 1.45 8.99 -28.65
N ASN A 267 2.28 9.95 -28.24
CA ASN A 267 3.70 9.96 -28.51
C ASN A 267 4.41 8.75 -27.87
N GLU A 268 4.05 8.38 -26.64
CA GLU A 268 4.60 7.21 -25.95
C GLU A 268 4.25 5.91 -26.69
N ILE A 269 2.99 5.72 -27.09
CA ILE A 269 2.56 4.56 -27.89
C ILE A 269 3.33 4.52 -29.21
N VAL A 270 3.54 5.66 -29.87
CA VAL A 270 4.32 5.75 -31.11
C VAL A 270 5.78 5.37 -30.89
N GLN A 271 6.40 5.82 -29.80
CA GLN A 271 7.79 5.47 -29.46
C GLN A 271 7.94 3.96 -29.17
N THR A 272 6.98 3.37 -28.46
CA THR A 272 7.04 1.97 -28.03
C THR A 272 6.62 0.99 -29.14
N ALA A 273 5.53 1.27 -29.85
CA ALA A 273 4.94 0.34 -30.82
C ALA A 273 5.25 0.70 -32.29
N GLY A 274 5.77 1.90 -32.56
CA GLY A 274 5.91 2.45 -33.90
C GLY A 274 4.60 3.02 -34.44
N ARG A 275 4.69 3.99 -35.36
CA ARG A 275 3.56 4.81 -35.84
C ARG A 275 2.38 3.98 -36.38
N GLU A 276 2.64 2.97 -37.20
CA GLU A 276 1.56 2.18 -37.82
C GLU A 276 0.77 1.38 -36.77
N ARG A 277 1.46 0.73 -35.83
CA ARG A 277 0.81 -0.01 -34.74
C ARG A 277 0.09 0.93 -33.78
N ALA A 278 0.67 2.10 -33.50
CA ALA A 278 0.04 3.12 -32.66
C ALA A 278 -1.31 3.57 -33.24
N ILE A 279 -1.42 3.78 -34.56
CA ILE A 279 -2.68 4.11 -35.22
C ILE A 279 -3.73 3.02 -34.98
N HIS A 280 -3.36 1.75 -35.15
CA HIS A 280 -4.27 0.63 -34.91
C HIS A 280 -4.72 0.52 -33.45
N VAL A 281 -3.81 0.73 -32.49
CA VAL A 281 -4.13 0.76 -31.06
C VAL A 281 -5.12 1.87 -30.75
N LEU A 282 -4.86 3.09 -31.20
CA LEU A 282 -5.72 4.26 -30.97
C LEU A 282 -7.12 4.08 -31.59
N GLN A 283 -7.19 3.53 -32.81
CA GLN A 283 -8.47 3.17 -33.45
C GLN A 283 -9.23 2.13 -32.62
N GLY A 284 -8.53 1.13 -32.09
CA GLY A 284 -9.09 0.10 -31.22
C GLY A 284 -9.67 0.69 -29.92
N ILE A 285 -8.92 1.58 -29.25
CA ILE A 285 -9.36 2.27 -28.04
C ILE A 285 -10.60 3.14 -28.32
N HIS A 286 -10.59 3.91 -29.41
CA HIS A 286 -11.74 4.73 -29.80
C HIS A 286 -12.98 3.89 -30.13
N ALA A 287 -12.80 2.74 -30.79
CA ALA A 287 -13.89 1.80 -31.06
C ALA A 287 -14.43 1.20 -29.75
N LEU A 288 -13.57 0.78 -28.83
CA LEU A 288 -13.95 0.25 -27.53
C LEU A 288 -14.72 1.30 -26.71
N LYS A 289 -14.23 2.55 -26.65
CA LYS A 289 -14.89 3.66 -25.98
C LYS A 289 -16.32 3.88 -26.50
N ARG A 290 -16.50 3.92 -27.82
CA ARG A 290 -17.83 4.06 -28.44
C ARG A 290 -18.74 2.88 -28.10
N ASN A 291 -18.22 1.65 -28.21
CA ASN A 291 -18.99 0.44 -27.91
C ASN A 291 -19.41 0.40 -26.44
N LEU A 292 -18.51 0.77 -25.52
CA LEU A 292 -18.79 0.82 -24.08
C LEU A 292 -19.85 1.88 -23.76
N GLN A 293 -19.75 3.08 -24.34
CA GLN A 293 -20.75 4.13 -24.19
C GLN A 293 -22.13 3.70 -24.68
N ASN A 294 -22.20 2.99 -25.81
CA ASN A 294 -23.46 2.45 -26.32
C ASN A 294 -24.02 1.36 -25.42
N PHE A 295 -23.17 0.44 -24.94
CA PHE A 295 -23.59 -0.60 -24.00
C PHE A 295 -24.17 -0.02 -22.70
N MET A 296 -23.53 0.99 -22.11
CA MET A 296 -24.04 1.65 -20.91
C MET A 296 -25.40 2.31 -21.15
N ARG A 297 -25.58 2.93 -22.33
CA ARG A 297 -26.86 3.52 -22.75
C ARG A 297 -27.94 2.45 -22.92
N GLU A 298 -27.64 1.35 -23.62
CA GLU A 298 -28.54 0.21 -23.80
C GLU A 298 -29.01 -0.33 -22.44
N LYS A 299 -28.08 -0.53 -21.48
CA LYS A 299 -28.42 -1.03 -20.13
C LYS A 299 -29.27 -0.04 -19.34
N GLN A 300 -28.99 1.26 -19.47
CA GLN A 300 -29.81 2.30 -18.85
C GLN A 300 -31.24 2.31 -19.42
N GLU A 301 -31.39 2.18 -20.75
CA GLU A 301 -32.70 2.11 -21.43
C GLU A 301 -33.48 0.85 -21.07
N GLU A 302 -32.78 -0.27 -20.83
CA GLU A 302 -33.35 -1.53 -20.32
C GLU A 302 -33.76 -1.48 -18.84
N GLY A 303 -33.44 -0.39 -18.12
CA GLY A 303 -33.75 -0.24 -16.70
C GLY A 303 -32.83 -1.04 -15.76
N VAL A 304 -31.62 -1.38 -16.23
CA VAL A 304 -30.61 -2.07 -15.42
C VAL A 304 -29.90 -1.07 -14.53
N ASP A 305 -30.10 -1.19 -13.22
CA ASP A 305 -29.52 -0.28 -12.22
C ASP A 305 -28.07 -0.64 -11.82
N VAL A 306 -27.75 -1.95 -11.78
CA VAL A 306 -26.41 -2.44 -11.42
C VAL A 306 -25.82 -3.28 -12.55
N ILE A 307 -24.63 -2.91 -13.02
CA ILE A 307 -23.88 -3.67 -14.02
C ILE A 307 -23.15 -4.84 -13.33
N THR A 308 -23.52 -6.07 -13.70
CA THR A 308 -22.93 -7.30 -13.14
C THR A 308 -21.80 -7.83 -14.02
N ALA A 309 -21.03 -8.78 -13.51
CA ALA A 309 -19.98 -9.48 -14.27
C ALA A 309 -20.52 -10.13 -15.55
N GLU A 310 -21.74 -10.69 -15.51
CA GLU A 310 -22.39 -11.30 -16.68
C GLU A 310 -22.66 -10.28 -17.79
N HIS A 311 -23.07 -9.05 -17.44
CA HIS A 311 -23.27 -7.98 -18.40
C HIS A 311 -21.97 -7.61 -19.13
N ILE A 312 -20.85 -7.56 -18.40
CA ILE A 312 -19.53 -7.27 -18.96
C ILE A 312 -19.03 -8.41 -19.85
N LEU A 313 -19.20 -9.67 -19.43
CA LEU A 313 -18.84 -10.83 -20.26
C LEU A 313 -19.63 -10.84 -21.58
N SER A 314 -20.93 -10.60 -21.52
CA SER A 314 -21.81 -10.49 -22.69
C SER A 314 -21.37 -9.37 -23.64
N PHE A 315 -20.97 -8.21 -23.10
CA PHE A 315 -20.43 -7.11 -23.89
C PHE A 315 -19.18 -7.52 -24.69
N PHE A 316 -18.20 -8.15 -24.04
CA PHE A 316 -16.99 -8.59 -24.72
C PHE A 316 -17.25 -9.71 -25.72
N ASP A 317 -18.19 -10.61 -25.44
CA ASP A 317 -18.62 -11.64 -26.40
C ASP A 317 -19.26 -11.03 -27.65
N LYS A 318 -20.09 -9.99 -27.51
CA LYS A 318 -20.68 -9.24 -28.63
C LYS A 318 -19.59 -8.60 -29.50
N ILE A 319 -18.55 -8.04 -28.89
CA ILE A 319 -17.39 -7.47 -29.62
C ILE A 319 -16.60 -8.56 -30.35
N LYS A 320 -16.34 -9.70 -29.69
CA LYS A 320 -15.60 -10.82 -30.29
C LYS A 320 -16.33 -11.38 -31.50
N ARG A 321 -17.64 -11.65 -31.39
CA ARG A 321 -18.46 -12.16 -32.51
C ARG A 321 -18.41 -11.25 -33.72
N ARG A 322 -18.57 -9.94 -33.51
CA ARG A 322 -18.56 -8.95 -34.61
C ARG A 322 -17.22 -8.93 -35.36
N ARG A 323 -16.09 -9.07 -34.65
CA ARG A 323 -14.76 -9.17 -35.30
C ARG A 323 -14.60 -10.44 -36.12
N THR A 324 -15.12 -11.57 -35.65
CA THR A 324 -15.07 -12.83 -36.40
C THR A 324 -15.92 -12.78 -37.66
N GLU A 325 -17.09 -12.14 -37.59
CA GLU A 325 -17.99 -11.92 -38.73
C GLU A 325 -17.36 -10.97 -39.77
N GLU A 326 -16.77 -9.84 -39.32
CA GLU A 326 -16.04 -8.88 -40.17
C GLU A 326 -14.82 -9.55 -40.86
N ALA A 327 -14.08 -10.42 -40.17
CA ALA A 327 -12.93 -11.14 -40.74
C ALA A 327 -13.31 -12.26 -41.74
N SER A 328 -14.53 -12.77 -41.66
CA SER A 328 -15.05 -13.81 -42.57
C SER A 328 -15.69 -13.26 -43.85
N GLY A 329 -15.86 -11.94 -43.95
CA GLY A 329 -16.53 -11.27 -45.07
C GLY A 329 -15.62 -10.71 -46.17
N ASP A 330 -14.29 -10.73 -46.00
CA ASP A 330 -13.31 -10.16 -46.93
C ASP A 330 -12.76 -11.17 -47.97
N ASP A 331 -13.39 -12.34 -48.10
CA ASP A 331 -13.01 -13.40 -49.05
C ASP A 331 -14.02 -13.47 -50.23
N PHE A 332 -14.13 -12.41 -51.03
CA PHE A 332 -14.86 -12.42 -52.31
C PHE A 332 -14.27 -11.49 -53.38
#